data_AF-A0A9W8SH44-F1
#
_entry.id   AF-A0A9W8SH44-F1
#
_cell.length_a   1.000
_cell.length_b   1.000
_cell.length_c   1.000
_cell.angle_alpha   90.00
_cell.angle_beta   90.00
_cell.angle_gamma   90.00
#
_symmetry.space_group_name_H-M   'P 1'
#
loop_
_entity.id
_entity.type
_entity.pdbx_description
1 polymer ?
#
loop_
_entity_poly.entity_id
_entity_poly.type
_entity_poly.pdbx_seq_one_letter_code
_entity_poly.pdbx_strand_id
1 'polypeptide(L)'
;MSDPLSVAGSAVGIISLGIQVCNGLLIYADAIRGRSQDLTDHMDQVRSLLALFKSLNLTIARLESLNPDNAKSLLDHLQQAEDKLRSLQELLTEVGVPPLTTADFKGKMKETYRAAVYPIKKSKLEGARQTVQALLGSLSAAIQTAGLDLEISQSHVLQEIRSAAITTDSKSVELKSAVEASFSKFDSLEDTFQQGFSDINDHLVSTQQDFHGFSTHTTTQLDTINAANTEGLENTRVIIKMMSDMSIQLKQSSSPASSGAAQSLSVVWHSHYFSSKY
;
A
#
# COMPACT_ATOMS: atom_id res chain seq x y z
N MET A 1 -15.96 23.11 -26.77
CA MET A 1 -15.93 22.97 -25.30
C MET A 1 -17.25 23.51 -24.81
N SER A 2 -18.24 22.65 -24.58
CA SER A 2 -19.57 23.08 -24.10
C SER A 2 -19.52 23.14 -22.58
N ASP A 3 -19.81 24.28 -21.99
CA ASP A 3 -19.80 24.47 -20.54
C ASP A 3 -20.83 23.54 -19.86
N PRO A 4 -20.53 22.98 -18.67
CA PRO A 4 -21.47 22.14 -17.93
C PRO A 4 -22.82 22.83 -17.67
N LEU A 5 -22.80 24.13 -17.38
CA LEU A 5 -24.04 24.90 -17.23
C LEU A 5 -24.85 25.01 -18.52
N SER A 6 -24.20 24.88 -19.69
CA SER A 6 -24.87 24.95 -20.99
C SER A 6 -25.68 23.69 -21.28
N VAL A 7 -25.22 22.50 -20.89
CA VAL A 7 -25.91 21.23 -21.17
C VAL A 7 -27.09 21.05 -20.23
N ALA A 8 -26.86 21.11 -18.91
CA ALA A 8 -27.97 21.05 -17.95
C ALA A 8 -28.94 22.23 -18.11
N GLY A 9 -28.43 23.44 -18.38
CA GLY A 9 -29.28 24.63 -18.61
C GLY A 9 -30.20 24.46 -19.83
N SER A 10 -29.66 23.96 -20.95
CA SER A 10 -30.46 23.70 -22.16
C SER A 10 -31.45 22.56 -21.93
N ALA A 11 -31.02 21.47 -21.30
CA ALA A 11 -31.88 20.35 -20.98
C ALA A 11 -33.05 20.76 -20.07
N VAL A 12 -32.79 21.53 -19.01
CA VAL A 12 -33.81 22.06 -18.10
C VAL A 12 -34.80 22.97 -18.84
N GLY A 13 -34.33 23.76 -19.81
CA GLY A 13 -35.19 24.57 -20.69
C GLY A 13 -36.19 23.71 -21.47
N ILE A 14 -35.70 22.67 -22.14
CA ILE A 14 -36.53 21.74 -22.92
C ILE A 14 -37.48 20.94 -22.01
N ILE A 15 -36.98 20.49 -20.86
CA ILE A 15 -37.79 19.77 -19.85
C ILE A 15 -38.92 20.67 -19.33
N SER A 16 -38.64 21.94 -19.06
CA SER A 16 -39.64 22.92 -18.64
C SER A 16 -40.74 23.10 -19.70
N LEU A 17 -40.36 23.20 -20.97
CA LEU A 17 -41.31 23.21 -22.08
C LEU A 17 -42.17 21.93 -22.11
N GLY A 18 -41.54 20.76 -21.96
CA GLY A 18 -42.23 19.47 -21.89
C GLY A 18 -43.26 19.40 -20.76
N ILE A 19 -42.93 19.91 -19.58
CA ILE A 19 -43.84 20.01 -18.42
C ILE A 19 -45.03 20.92 -18.74
N GLN A 20 -44.78 22.08 -19.35
CA GLN A 20 -45.84 23.03 -19.72
C GLN A 20 -46.81 22.42 -20.74
N VAL A 21 -46.29 21.79 -21.80
CA VAL A 21 -47.08 21.13 -22.83
C VAL A 21 -47.91 19.97 -22.26
N CYS A 22 -47.31 19.12 -21.41
CA CYS A 22 -48.04 18.02 -20.78
C CYS A 22 -49.17 18.52 -19.86
N ASN A 23 -48.93 19.58 -19.07
CA ASN A 23 -49.98 20.19 -18.25
C ASN A 23 -51.11 20.80 -19.09
N GLY A 24 -50.78 21.47 -20.20
CA GLY A 24 -51.76 22.01 -21.14
C GLY A 24 -52.62 20.91 -21.76
N LEU A 25 -52.02 19.78 -22.15
CA LEU A 25 -52.72 18.59 -22.63
C LEU A 25 -53.65 17.98 -21.58
N LEU A 26 -53.23 17.93 -20.30
CA LEU A 26 -54.09 17.42 -19.22
C LEU A 26 -55.30 18.33 -18.98
N ILE A 27 -55.12 19.65 -18.99
CA ILE A 27 -56.21 20.63 -18.86
C ILE A 27 -57.16 20.55 -20.05
N TYR A 28 -56.61 20.44 -21.26
CA TYR A 28 -57.38 20.21 -22.48
C TYR A 28 -58.27 18.98 -22.35
N ALA A 29 -57.67 17.86 -21.95
CA ALA A 29 -58.37 16.59 -21.80
C ALA A 29 -59.45 16.66 -20.70
N ASP A 30 -59.18 17.25 -19.54
CA ASP A 30 -60.18 17.42 -18.47
C ASP A 30 -61.37 18.31 -18.88
N ALA A 31 -61.15 19.32 -19.74
CA ALA A 31 -62.21 20.17 -20.27
C ALA A 31 -63.18 19.42 -21.20
N ILE A 32 -62.68 18.41 -21.93
CA ILE A 32 -63.48 17.59 -22.88
C ILE A 32 -63.98 16.27 -22.28
N ARG A 33 -63.45 15.84 -21.12
CA ARG A 33 -63.74 14.57 -20.43
C ARG A 33 -65.19 14.37 -19.99
N GLY A 34 -66.04 15.39 -20.07
CA GLY A 34 -67.47 15.29 -19.78
C GLY A 34 -68.28 14.34 -20.68
N ARG A 35 -67.69 13.64 -21.67
CA ARG A 35 -68.46 12.87 -22.66
C ARG A 35 -67.89 11.53 -23.18
N SER A 36 -66.68 11.08 -22.81
CA SER A 36 -66.13 9.82 -23.36
C SER A 36 -65.12 9.11 -22.46
N GLN A 37 -65.32 7.80 -22.25
CA GLN A 37 -64.49 6.93 -21.42
C GLN A 37 -63.13 6.58 -22.07
N ASP A 38 -63.05 6.58 -23.41
CA ASP A 38 -61.82 6.41 -24.23
C ASP A 38 -60.73 7.46 -23.94
N LEU A 39 -61.09 8.59 -23.32
CA LEU A 39 -60.13 9.65 -23.04
C LEU A 39 -59.19 9.33 -21.86
N THR A 40 -59.53 8.32 -21.06
CA THR A 40 -58.81 7.99 -19.82
C THR A 40 -57.42 7.44 -20.12
N ASP A 41 -57.31 6.48 -21.04
CA ASP A 41 -56.04 5.86 -21.44
C ASP A 41 -55.07 6.88 -22.07
N HIS A 42 -55.61 7.87 -22.77
CA HIS A 42 -54.83 8.95 -23.37
C HIS A 42 -54.17 9.85 -22.32
N MET A 43 -54.86 10.09 -21.21
CA MET A 43 -54.31 10.90 -20.12
C MET A 43 -53.21 10.19 -19.35
N ASP A 44 -53.22 8.85 -19.29
CA ASP A 44 -52.18 8.08 -18.60
C ASP A 44 -50.83 8.18 -19.31
N GLN A 45 -50.81 8.21 -20.64
CA GLN A 45 -49.58 8.44 -21.41
C GLN A 45 -49.00 9.84 -21.17
N VAL A 46 -49.85 10.88 -21.14
CA VAL A 46 -49.42 12.26 -20.85
C VAL A 46 -48.93 12.41 -19.41
N ARG A 47 -49.60 11.77 -18.44
CA ARG A 47 -49.14 11.74 -17.03
C ARG A 47 -47.78 11.04 -16.90
N SER A 48 -47.57 9.95 -17.64
CA SER A 48 -46.32 9.22 -17.64
C SER A 48 -45.18 10.07 -18.23
N LEU A 49 -45.43 10.77 -19.34
CA LEU A 49 -44.45 11.69 -19.93
C LEU A 49 -44.14 12.88 -19.00
N LEU A 50 -45.15 13.43 -18.33
CA LEU A 50 -44.96 14.47 -17.31
C LEU A 50 -44.11 13.98 -16.13
N ALA A 51 -44.36 12.76 -15.64
CA ALA A 51 -43.56 12.16 -14.58
C ALA A 51 -42.10 11.95 -15.01
N LEU A 52 -41.88 11.51 -16.25
CA LEU A 52 -40.56 11.37 -16.84
C LEU A 52 -39.82 12.71 -16.89
N PHE A 53 -40.43 13.78 -17.41
CA PHE A 53 -39.82 15.11 -17.43
C PHE A 53 -39.49 15.64 -16.02
N LYS A 54 -40.37 15.44 -15.03
CA LYS A 54 -40.09 15.82 -13.64
C LYS A 54 -38.92 15.05 -13.04
N SER A 55 -38.86 13.74 -13.26
CA SER A 55 -37.75 12.90 -12.82
C SER A 55 -36.43 13.33 -13.47
N LEU A 56 -36.48 13.65 -14.77
CA LEU A 56 -35.34 14.10 -15.53
C LEU A 56 -34.81 15.44 -15.03
N ASN A 57 -35.69 16.39 -14.68
CA ASN A 57 -35.31 17.69 -14.11
C ASN A 57 -34.48 17.56 -12.82
N LEU A 58 -34.77 16.54 -12.00
CA LEU A 58 -34.03 16.28 -10.75
C LEU A 58 -32.71 15.54 -10.97
N THR A 59 -32.63 14.77 -12.06
CA THR A 59 -31.54 13.81 -12.29
C THR A 59 -30.48 14.33 -13.25
N ILE A 60 -30.83 15.22 -14.19
CA ILE A 60 -29.93 15.65 -15.27
C ILE A 60 -28.66 16.33 -14.77
N ALA A 61 -28.74 17.16 -13.72
CA ALA A 61 -27.58 17.80 -13.10
C ALA A 61 -26.64 16.77 -12.44
N ARG A 62 -27.19 15.70 -11.85
CA ARG A 62 -26.39 14.62 -11.28
C ARG A 62 -25.75 13.78 -12.37
N LEU A 63 -26.50 13.47 -13.42
CA LEU A 63 -26.00 12.71 -14.57
C LEU A 63 -24.81 13.42 -15.22
N GLU A 64 -24.91 14.73 -15.41
CA GLU A 64 -23.80 15.54 -15.95
C GLU A 64 -22.53 15.47 -15.09
N SER A 65 -22.68 15.51 -13.76
CA SER A 65 -21.53 15.39 -12.85
C SER A 65 -20.86 14.00 -12.87
N LEU A 66 -21.65 12.95 -13.13
CA LEU A 66 -21.18 11.56 -13.10
C LEU A 66 -20.65 11.10 -14.46
N ASN A 67 -21.35 11.46 -15.54
CA ASN A 67 -21.01 11.08 -16.90
C ASN A 67 -21.49 12.18 -17.88
N PRO A 68 -20.62 13.14 -18.23
CA PRO A 68 -20.98 14.27 -19.08
C PRO A 68 -21.32 13.86 -20.52
N ASP A 69 -20.80 12.73 -21.00
CA ASP A 69 -21.08 12.26 -22.36
C ASP A 69 -22.48 11.64 -22.45
N ASN A 70 -22.92 10.91 -21.42
CA ASN A 70 -24.30 10.45 -21.31
C ASN A 70 -25.28 11.61 -21.14
N ALA A 71 -24.89 12.67 -20.42
CA ALA A 71 -25.69 13.88 -20.32
C ALA A 71 -25.84 14.60 -21.67
N LYS A 72 -24.78 14.67 -22.49
CA LYS A 72 -24.84 15.21 -23.86
C LYS A 72 -25.73 14.37 -24.77
N SER A 73 -25.55 13.05 -24.77
CA SER A 73 -26.40 12.15 -25.57
C SER A 73 -27.88 12.31 -25.19
N LEU A 74 -28.19 12.42 -23.90
CA LEU A 74 -29.55 12.68 -23.44
C LEU A 74 -30.07 14.06 -23.83
N LEU A 75 -29.20 15.08 -23.85
CA LEU A 75 -29.54 16.40 -24.39
C LEU A 75 -29.87 16.33 -25.89
N ASP A 76 -29.13 15.57 -26.69
CA ASP A 76 -29.43 15.41 -28.12
C ASP A 76 -30.83 14.80 -28.33
N HIS A 77 -31.19 13.81 -27.51
CA HIS A 77 -32.53 13.21 -27.52
C HIS A 77 -33.62 14.21 -27.06
N LEU A 78 -33.30 15.08 -26.10
CA LEU A 78 -34.18 16.16 -25.67
C LEU A 78 -34.36 17.22 -26.77
N GLN A 79 -33.30 17.59 -27.47
CA GLN A 79 -33.37 18.53 -28.60
C GLN A 79 -34.25 17.98 -29.73
N GLN A 80 -34.12 16.70 -30.06
CA GLN A 80 -35.02 16.03 -31.00
C GLN A 80 -36.47 15.96 -30.51
N ALA A 81 -36.67 15.95 -29.18
CA ALA A 81 -37.99 16.05 -28.58
C ALA A 81 -38.56 17.48 -28.59
N GLU A 82 -37.71 18.50 -28.61
CA GLU A 82 -38.11 19.91 -28.56
C GLU A 82 -39.01 20.29 -29.73
N ASP A 83 -38.65 19.91 -30.97
CA ASP A 83 -39.46 20.20 -32.16
C ASP A 83 -40.86 19.62 -32.04
N LYS A 84 -40.96 18.37 -31.56
CA LYS A 84 -42.22 17.66 -31.33
C LYS A 84 -43.05 18.33 -30.22
N LEU A 85 -42.40 18.79 -29.16
CA LEU A 85 -43.05 19.52 -28.08
C LEU A 85 -43.57 20.89 -28.54
N ARG A 86 -42.81 21.60 -29.39
CA ARG A 86 -43.21 22.89 -29.95
C ARG A 86 -44.42 22.73 -30.88
N SER A 87 -44.45 21.70 -31.73
CA SER A 87 -45.64 21.38 -32.53
C SER A 87 -46.87 21.08 -31.65
N LEU A 88 -46.69 20.36 -30.53
CA LEU A 88 -47.78 20.13 -29.58
C LEU A 88 -48.24 21.42 -28.89
N GLN A 89 -47.32 22.34 -28.59
CA GLN A 89 -47.64 23.65 -28.01
C GLN A 89 -48.42 24.53 -28.97
N GLU A 90 -48.04 24.56 -30.25
CA GLU A 90 -48.76 25.27 -31.31
C GLU A 90 -50.19 24.74 -31.46
N LEU A 91 -50.35 23.41 -31.44
CA LEU A 91 -51.67 22.77 -31.45
C LEU A 91 -52.53 23.19 -30.24
N LEU A 92 -51.95 23.23 -29.04
CA LEU A 92 -52.68 23.69 -27.84
C LEU A 92 -53.10 25.16 -27.95
N THR A 93 -52.22 26.00 -28.52
CA THR A 93 -52.47 27.43 -28.73
C THR A 93 -53.56 27.67 -29.77
N GLU A 94 -53.55 26.91 -30.88
CA GLU A 94 -54.56 26.95 -31.93
C GLU A 94 -55.95 26.56 -31.40
N VAL A 95 -56.00 25.66 -30.42
CA VAL A 95 -57.25 25.20 -29.77
C VAL A 95 -57.63 26.11 -28.59
N GLY A 96 -56.94 27.23 -28.40
CA GLY A 96 -57.27 28.25 -27.40
C GLY A 96 -56.93 27.85 -25.96
N VAL A 97 -56.01 26.90 -25.74
CA VAL A 97 -55.40 26.67 -24.43
C VAL A 97 -54.19 27.60 -24.33
N PRO A 98 -54.25 28.69 -23.55
CA PRO A 98 -53.07 29.53 -23.39
C PRO A 98 -51.95 28.78 -22.67
N PRO A 99 -50.68 29.11 -22.95
CA PRO A 99 -49.55 28.55 -22.23
C PRO A 99 -49.67 28.86 -20.74
N LEU A 100 -49.55 27.83 -19.90
CA LEU A 100 -49.70 27.94 -18.44
C LEU A 100 -48.59 28.80 -17.84
N THR A 101 -48.87 30.09 -17.73
CA THR A 101 -48.20 30.99 -16.80
C THR A 101 -49.15 31.21 -15.64
N THR A 102 -48.79 30.65 -14.47
CA THR A 102 -49.35 30.98 -13.15
C THR A 102 -50.87 30.76 -12.89
N ALA A 103 -51.14 29.72 -12.10
CA ALA A 103 -52.17 29.54 -11.05
C ALA A 103 -53.68 29.78 -11.29
N ASP A 104 -54.16 30.61 -12.22
CA ASP A 104 -55.55 31.14 -12.13
C ASP A 104 -56.60 30.53 -13.08
N PHE A 105 -56.33 29.37 -13.68
CA PHE A 105 -57.14 28.90 -14.81
C PHE A 105 -58.37 28.03 -14.49
N LYS A 106 -58.57 27.65 -13.22
CA LYS A 106 -59.55 26.59 -12.87
C LYS A 106 -61.02 27.06 -12.84
N GLY A 107 -61.28 28.38 -12.91
CA GLY A 107 -62.61 28.92 -12.58
C GLY A 107 -63.49 29.42 -13.73
N LYS A 108 -62.92 30.02 -14.79
CA LYS A 108 -63.69 30.90 -15.70
C LYS A 108 -63.79 30.48 -17.16
N MET A 109 -63.13 29.40 -17.58
CA MET A 109 -63.04 29.06 -19.02
C MET A 109 -63.89 27.87 -19.46
N LYS A 110 -64.81 27.36 -18.65
CA LYS A 110 -65.60 26.17 -19.00
C LYS A 110 -66.67 26.43 -20.07
N GLU A 111 -67.21 27.64 -20.12
CA GLU A 111 -68.39 27.96 -20.95
C GLU A 111 -68.03 28.49 -22.35
N THR A 112 -67.02 29.37 -22.46
CA THR A 112 -66.55 29.90 -23.75
C THR A 112 -65.69 28.91 -24.54
N TYR A 113 -65.04 27.96 -23.86
CA TYR A 113 -64.20 26.93 -24.47
C TYR A 113 -65.02 25.82 -25.14
N ARG A 114 -66.19 25.49 -24.60
CA ARG A 114 -67.09 24.43 -25.11
C ARG A 114 -67.59 24.66 -26.54
N ALA A 115 -67.72 25.92 -26.98
CA ALA A 115 -68.25 26.27 -28.29
C ALA A 115 -67.20 26.28 -29.41
N ALA A 116 -65.92 26.59 -29.09
CA ALA A 116 -64.83 26.67 -30.08
C ALA A 116 -64.08 25.34 -30.28
N VAL A 117 -64.11 24.43 -29.29
CA VAL A 117 -63.28 23.21 -29.24
C VAL A 117 -63.93 22.01 -29.93
N TYR A 118 -65.24 22.02 -30.09
CA TYR A 118 -66.00 20.89 -30.66
C TYR A 118 -65.62 20.48 -32.10
N PRO A 119 -65.19 21.38 -33.01
CA PRO A 119 -64.86 21.00 -34.39
C PRO A 119 -63.42 20.51 -34.59
N ILE A 120 -62.51 20.72 -33.63
CA ILE A 120 -61.10 20.33 -33.75
C ILE A 120 -60.96 18.85 -33.32
N LYS A 121 -61.53 18.03 -34.20
CA LYS A 121 -61.82 16.60 -34.08
C LYS A 121 -60.62 15.76 -33.66
N LYS A 122 -60.97 14.67 -32.95
CA LYS A 122 -60.29 13.37 -32.74
C LYS A 122 -58.98 13.10 -33.51
N SER A 123 -58.88 13.46 -34.79
CA SER A 123 -57.66 13.36 -35.61
C SER A 123 -56.46 14.17 -35.07
N LYS A 124 -56.66 15.43 -34.63
CA LYS A 124 -55.56 16.21 -34.03
C LYS A 124 -55.16 15.67 -32.65
N LEU A 125 -56.11 15.07 -31.92
CA LEU A 125 -55.86 14.41 -30.64
C LEU A 125 -55.07 13.10 -30.81
N GLU A 126 -55.40 12.30 -31.83
CA GLU A 126 -54.65 11.10 -32.19
C GLU A 126 -53.22 11.44 -32.66
N GLY A 127 -53.04 12.52 -33.42
CA GLY A 127 -51.71 13.01 -33.78
C GLY A 127 -50.89 13.41 -32.54
N ALA A 128 -51.50 14.17 -31.62
CA ALA A 128 -50.85 14.53 -30.37
C ALA A 128 -50.48 13.30 -29.52
N ARG A 129 -51.35 12.28 -29.51
CA ARG A 129 -51.11 11.01 -28.83
C ARG A 129 -49.93 10.25 -29.40
N GLN A 130 -49.87 10.10 -30.73
CA GLN A 130 -48.75 9.45 -31.41
C GLN A 130 -47.43 10.17 -31.09
N THR A 131 -47.44 11.50 -31.06
CA THR A 131 -46.26 12.29 -30.68
C THR A 131 -45.86 12.07 -29.21
N VAL A 132 -46.81 12.09 -28.27
CA VAL A 132 -46.54 11.82 -26.84
C VAL A 132 -46.00 10.40 -26.63
N GLN A 133 -46.57 9.40 -27.31
CA GLN A 133 -46.12 8.02 -27.21
C GLN A 133 -44.72 7.84 -27.82
N ALA A 134 -44.43 8.48 -28.95
CA ALA A 134 -43.12 8.46 -29.57
C ALA A 134 -42.06 9.12 -28.67
N LEU A 135 -42.40 10.26 -28.04
CA LEU A 135 -41.54 10.95 -27.08
C LEU A 135 -41.23 10.11 -25.85
N LEU A 136 -42.26 9.48 -25.28
CA LEU A 136 -42.10 8.62 -24.11
C LEU A 136 -41.21 7.41 -24.45
N GLY A 137 -41.42 6.78 -25.62
CA GLY A 137 -40.60 5.67 -26.09
C GLY A 137 -39.14 6.06 -26.31
N SER A 138 -38.89 7.16 -27.05
CA SER A 138 -37.53 7.59 -27.37
C SER A 138 -36.76 8.06 -26.13
N LEU A 139 -37.39 8.86 -25.26
CA LEU A 139 -36.74 9.37 -24.05
C LEU A 139 -36.51 8.25 -23.03
N SER A 140 -37.47 7.33 -22.86
CA SER A 140 -37.29 6.18 -21.98
C SER A 140 -36.16 5.26 -22.45
N ALA A 141 -36.06 5.00 -23.76
CA ALA A 141 -34.96 4.23 -24.32
C ALA A 141 -33.61 4.93 -24.08
N ALA A 142 -33.53 6.24 -24.36
CA ALA A 142 -32.31 7.02 -24.14
C ALA A 142 -31.85 7.00 -22.67
N ILE A 143 -32.79 7.16 -21.73
CA ILE A 143 -32.50 7.10 -20.28
C ILE A 143 -32.01 5.71 -19.88
N GLN A 144 -32.65 4.64 -20.39
CA GLN A 144 -32.22 3.26 -20.10
C GLN A 144 -30.82 2.97 -20.65
N THR A 145 -30.52 3.41 -21.88
CA THR A 145 -29.19 3.26 -22.48
C THR A 145 -28.13 4.03 -21.69
N ALA A 146 -28.41 5.27 -21.29
CA ALA A 146 -27.51 6.06 -20.45
C ALA A 146 -27.29 5.42 -19.06
N GLY A 147 -28.32 4.76 -18.51
CA GLY A 147 -28.22 4.00 -17.26
C GLY A 147 -27.31 2.77 -17.40
N LEU A 148 -27.51 1.97 -18.45
CA LEU A 148 -26.67 0.80 -18.73
C LEU A 148 -25.19 1.17 -18.96
N ASP A 149 -24.93 2.24 -19.69
CA ASP A 149 -23.56 2.70 -19.94
C ASP A 149 -22.86 3.18 -18.65
N LEU A 150 -23.61 3.84 -17.75
CA LEU A 150 -23.10 4.19 -16.43
C LEU A 150 -22.79 2.95 -15.58
N GLU A 151 -23.66 1.93 -15.59
CA GLU A 151 -23.44 0.67 -14.88
C GLU A 151 -22.22 -0.09 -15.40
N ILE A 152 -22.05 -0.17 -16.73
CA ILE A 152 -20.88 -0.79 -17.37
C ILE A 152 -19.60 -0.05 -16.96
N SER A 153 -19.62 1.29 -17.02
CA SER A 153 -18.49 2.13 -16.61
C SER A 153 -18.12 1.92 -15.14
N GLN A 154 -19.11 1.88 -14.24
CA GLN A 154 -18.88 1.59 -12.82
C GLN A 154 -18.32 0.19 -12.59
N SER A 155 -18.81 -0.81 -13.32
CA SER A 155 -18.29 -2.18 -13.25
C SER A 155 -16.81 -2.25 -13.64
N HIS A 156 -16.39 -1.50 -14.66
CA HIS A 156 -14.99 -1.45 -15.07
C HIS A 156 -14.08 -0.86 -13.98
N VAL A 157 -14.49 0.27 -13.39
CA VAL A 157 -13.74 0.89 -12.27
C VAL A 157 -13.66 -0.05 -11.07
N LEU A 158 -14.74 -0.75 -10.72
CA LEU A 158 -14.72 -1.75 -9.64
C LEU A 158 -13.77 -2.91 -9.95
N GLN A 159 -13.66 -3.33 -11.21
CA GLN A 159 -12.72 -4.38 -11.62
C GLN A 159 -11.26 -3.91 -11.53
N GLU A 160 -10.96 -2.67 -11.88
CA GLU A 160 -9.63 -2.07 -11.69
C GLU A 160 -9.26 -1.93 -10.21
N ILE A 161 -10.19 -1.47 -9.37
CA ILE A 161 -9.98 -1.43 -7.91
C ILE A 161 -9.71 -2.83 -7.38
N ARG A 162 -10.46 -3.84 -7.84
CA ARG A 162 -10.26 -5.23 -7.43
C ARG A 162 -8.90 -5.77 -7.84
N SER A 163 -8.42 -5.47 -9.06
CA SER A 163 -7.10 -5.92 -9.52
C SER A 163 -5.96 -5.23 -8.75
N ALA A 164 -6.11 -3.93 -8.46
CA ALA A 164 -5.18 -3.18 -7.61
C ALA A 164 -5.14 -3.72 -6.18
N ALA A 165 -6.28 -4.10 -5.61
CA ALA A 165 -6.37 -4.70 -4.28
C ALA A 165 -5.66 -6.06 -4.22
N ILE A 166 -5.89 -6.95 -5.20
CA ILE A 166 -5.21 -8.25 -5.30
C ILE A 166 -3.69 -8.06 -5.41
N THR A 167 -3.23 -7.09 -6.21
CA THR A 167 -1.81 -6.79 -6.38
C THR A 167 -1.19 -6.23 -5.10
N THR A 168 -1.94 -5.45 -4.33
CA THR A 168 -1.48 -4.92 -3.04
C THR A 168 -1.36 -6.04 -2.01
N ASP A 169 -2.33 -6.96 -1.98
CA ASP A 169 -2.31 -8.13 -1.10
C ASP A 169 -1.12 -9.05 -1.43
N SER A 170 -0.87 -9.33 -2.71
CA SER A 170 0.29 -10.15 -3.12
C SER A 170 1.62 -9.53 -2.70
N LYS A 171 1.79 -8.22 -2.88
CA LYS A 171 3.00 -7.50 -2.41
C LYS A 171 3.14 -7.52 -0.89
N SER A 172 2.03 -7.47 -0.16
CA SER A 172 2.03 -7.58 1.31
C SER A 172 2.51 -8.97 1.76
N VAL A 173 2.05 -10.03 1.08
CA VAL A 173 2.50 -11.41 1.33
C VAL A 173 3.99 -11.58 1.01
N GLU A 174 4.47 -11.04 -0.11
CA GLU A 174 5.90 -11.05 -0.47
C GLU A 174 6.75 -10.27 0.53
N LEU A 175 6.28 -9.10 0.98
CA LEU A 175 6.98 -8.33 1.99
C LEU A 175 7.05 -9.09 3.31
N LYS A 176 5.96 -9.74 3.74
CA LYS A 176 5.92 -10.56 4.94
C LYS A 176 6.94 -11.71 4.86
N SER A 177 6.98 -12.43 3.75
CA SER A 177 7.94 -13.53 3.58
C SER A 177 9.39 -13.05 3.54
N ALA A 178 9.67 -11.90 2.90
CA ALA A 178 10.99 -11.28 2.91
C ALA A 178 11.43 -10.84 4.31
N VAL A 179 10.50 -10.34 5.12
CA VAL A 179 10.75 -9.99 6.53
C VAL A 179 11.04 -11.23 7.37
N GLU A 180 10.23 -12.29 7.25
CA GLU A 180 10.47 -13.57 7.93
C GLU A 180 11.83 -14.19 7.54
N ALA A 181 12.18 -14.13 6.26
CA ALA A 181 13.50 -14.57 5.78
C ALA A 181 14.66 -13.69 6.28
N SER A 182 14.39 -12.43 6.61
CA SER A 182 15.40 -11.54 7.20
C SER A 182 15.59 -11.85 8.69
N PHE A 183 14.51 -12.13 9.43
CA PHE A 183 14.59 -12.56 10.83
C PHE A 183 15.38 -13.87 10.98
N SER A 184 15.12 -14.88 10.15
CA SER A 184 15.87 -16.14 10.22
C SER A 184 17.37 -15.96 9.93
N LYS A 185 17.74 -15.01 9.06
CA LYS A 185 19.15 -14.64 8.85
C LYS A 185 19.75 -13.99 10.10
N PHE A 186 19.01 -13.13 10.79
CA PHE A 186 19.46 -12.54 12.05
C PHE A 186 19.66 -13.59 13.12
N ASP A 187 18.72 -14.53 13.29
CA ASP A 187 18.86 -15.65 14.24
C ASP A 187 20.13 -16.46 13.94
N SER A 188 20.37 -16.83 12.67
CA SER A 188 21.57 -17.58 12.28
C SER A 188 22.89 -16.82 12.54
N LEU A 189 22.84 -15.49 12.42
CA LEU A 189 23.99 -14.62 12.64
C LEU A 189 24.25 -14.43 14.14
N GLU A 190 23.20 -14.37 14.95
CA GLU A 190 23.30 -14.43 16.41
C GLU A 190 23.92 -15.76 16.86
N ASP A 191 23.45 -16.89 16.34
CA ASP A 191 24.05 -18.21 16.62
C ASP A 191 25.53 -18.25 16.25
N THR A 192 25.89 -17.70 15.07
CA THR A 192 27.28 -17.63 14.62
C THR A 192 28.14 -16.79 15.56
N PHE A 193 27.63 -15.65 16.05
CA PHE A 193 28.35 -14.84 17.02
C PHE A 193 28.51 -15.53 18.37
N GLN A 194 27.45 -16.15 18.90
CA GLN A 194 27.51 -16.89 20.16
C GLN A 194 28.52 -18.04 20.08
N GLN A 195 28.51 -18.79 18.97
CA GLN A 195 29.49 -19.84 18.73
C GLN A 195 30.91 -19.28 18.67
N GLY A 196 31.13 -18.18 17.94
CA GLY A 196 32.44 -17.54 17.85
C GLY A 196 32.97 -17.06 19.20
N PHE A 197 32.11 -16.49 20.06
CA PHE A 197 32.50 -16.11 21.42
C PHE A 197 32.80 -17.32 22.29
N SER A 198 32.03 -18.40 22.19
CA SER A 198 32.30 -19.66 22.89
C SER A 198 33.66 -20.23 22.48
N ASP A 199 33.91 -20.33 21.18
CA ASP A 199 35.17 -20.85 20.64
C ASP A 199 36.38 -20.01 21.07
N ILE A 200 36.26 -18.67 21.03
CA ILE A 200 37.31 -17.76 21.49
C ILE A 200 37.55 -17.94 23.00
N ASN A 201 36.49 -18.05 23.80
CA ASN A 201 36.61 -18.25 25.23
C ASN A 201 37.28 -19.58 25.56
N ASP A 202 36.89 -20.66 24.89
CA ASP A 202 37.49 -21.98 25.06
C ASP A 202 38.98 -21.96 24.68
N HIS A 203 39.35 -21.30 23.58
CA HIS A 203 40.74 -21.14 23.18
C HIS A 203 41.54 -20.30 24.19
N LEU A 204 40.96 -19.24 24.75
CA LEU A 204 41.61 -18.40 25.76
C LEU A 204 41.87 -19.19 27.05
N VAL A 205 40.88 -19.97 27.50
CA VAL A 205 41.04 -20.88 28.66
C VAL A 205 42.11 -21.92 28.38
N SER A 206 42.12 -22.54 27.20
CA SER A 206 43.16 -23.50 26.79
C SER A 206 44.55 -22.86 26.80
N THR A 207 44.69 -21.66 26.20
CA THR A 207 45.97 -20.94 26.14
C THR A 207 46.46 -20.57 27.54
N GLN A 208 45.55 -20.18 28.43
CA GLN A 208 45.89 -19.86 29.82
C GLN A 208 46.36 -21.10 30.58
N GLN A 209 45.73 -22.26 30.34
CA GLN A 209 46.17 -23.54 30.91
C GLN A 209 47.56 -23.93 30.41
N ASP A 210 47.81 -23.81 29.11
CA ASP A 210 49.12 -24.11 28.50
C ASP A 210 50.23 -23.20 29.06
N PHE A 211 49.95 -21.90 29.19
CA PHE A 211 50.89 -20.95 29.79
C PHE A 211 51.17 -21.28 31.27
N HIS A 212 50.15 -21.66 32.03
CA HIS A 212 50.33 -22.10 33.41
C HIS A 212 51.15 -23.40 33.50
N GLY A 213 50.92 -24.35 32.61
CA GLY A 213 51.71 -25.57 32.48
C GLY A 213 53.17 -25.28 32.17
N PHE A 214 53.43 -24.39 31.21
CA PHE A 214 54.79 -23.96 30.86
C PHE A 214 55.49 -23.22 32.02
N SER A 215 54.80 -22.29 32.69
CA SER A 215 55.35 -21.53 33.82
C SER A 215 55.69 -22.42 35.01
N THR A 216 54.82 -23.37 35.34
CA THR A 216 55.08 -24.34 36.43
C THR A 216 56.23 -25.29 36.06
N HIS A 217 56.28 -25.77 34.82
CA HIS A 217 57.38 -26.61 34.34
C HIS A 217 58.73 -25.89 34.41
N THR A 218 58.81 -24.66 33.90
CA THR A 218 60.04 -23.85 33.91
C THR A 218 60.50 -23.51 35.32
N THR A 219 59.58 -23.16 36.22
CA THR A 219 59.89 -22.91 37.65
C THR A 219 60.46 -24.17 38.31
N THR A 220 59.81 -25.32 38.11
CA THR A 220 60.26 -26.60 38.66
C THR A 220 61.64 -26.99 38.13
N GLN A 221 61.90 -26.76 36.84
CA GLN A 221 63.20 -27.02 36.23
C GLN A 221 64.28 -26.11 36.81
N LEU A 222 63.99 -24.82 37.02
CA LEU A 222 64.93 -23.86 37.61
C LEU A 222 65.26 -24.24 39.07
N ASP A 223 64.26 -24.63 39.86
CA ASP A 223 64.46 -25.08 41.24
C ASP A 223 65.32 -26.35 41.30
N THR A 224 65.10 -27.29 40.38
CA THR A 224 65.90 -28.52 40.26
C THR A 224 67.36 -28.21 39.95
N ILE A 225 67.62 -27.29 39.01
CA ILE A 225 68.98 -26.86 38.65
C ILE A 225 69.66 -26.15 39.83
N ASN A 226 68.95 -25.27 40.54
CA ASN A 226 69.48 -24.58 41.71
C ASN A 226 69.83 -25.53 42.85
N ALA A 227 68.98 -26.54 43.11
CA ALA A 227 69.26 -27.57 44.09
C ALA A 227 70.52 -28.38 43.74
N ALA A 228 70.64 -28.84 42.49
CA ALA A 228 71.81 -29.58 42.02
C ALA A 228 73.11 -28.78 42.11
N ASN A 229 73.07 -27.48 41.77
CA ASN A 229 74.22 -26.59 41.91
C ASN A 229 74.62 -26.39 43.38
N THR A 230 73.64 -26.26 44.28
CA THR A 230 73.89 -26.11 45.72
C THR A 230 74.55 -27.36 46.29
N GLU A 231 74.06 -28.55 45.90
CA GLU A 231 74.66 -29.83 46.29
C GLU A 231 76.09 -29.98 45.75
N GLY A 232 76.33 -29.61 44.49
CA GLY A 232 77.68 -29.61 43.89
C GLY A 232 78.66 -28.67 44.60
N LEU A 233 78.21 -27.49 45.00
CA LEU A 233 79.00 -26.52 45.78
C LEU A 233 79.35 -27.07 47.16
N GLU A 234 78.40 -27.66 47.87
CA GLU A 234 78.66 -28.28 49.18
C GLU A 234 79.59 -29.49 49.07
N ASN A 235 79.41 -30.35 48.06
CA ASN A 235 80.33 -31.45 47.77
C ASN A 235 81.76 -30.94 47.51
N THR A 236 81.90 -29.87 46.71
CA THR A 236 83.21 -29.24 46.45
C THR A 236 83.81 -28.68 47.73
N ARG A 237 83.01 -28.03 48.58
CA ARG A 237 83.44 -27.48 49.86
C ARG A 237 83.95 -28.56 50.82
N VAL A 238 83.25 -29.69 50.89
CA VAL A 238 83.66 -30.87 51.67
C VAL A 238 85.01 -31.40 51.16
N ILE A 239 85.18 -31.53 49.83
CA ILE A 239 86.44 -31.99 49.24
C ILE A 239 87.59 -31.01 49.55
N ILE A 240 87.36 -29.70 49.41
CA ILE A 240 88.36 -28.68 49.75
C ILE A 240 88.78 -28.80 51.23
N LYS A 241 87.81 -29.00 52.13
CA LYS A 241 88.08 -29.19 53.56
C LYS A 241 88.90 -30.45 53.81
N MET A 242 88.53 -31.57 53.20
CA MET A 242 89.30 -32.83 53.28
C MET A 242 90.73 -32.68 52.77
N MET A 243 90.94 -31.97 51.65
CA MET A 243 92.28 -31.69 51.11
C MET A 243 93.10 -30.80 52.05
N SER A 244 92.47 -29.78 52.64
CA SER A 244 93.12 -28.93 53.64
C SER A 244 93.56 -29.74 54.86
N ASP A 245 92.68 -30.60 55.38
CA ASP A 245 92.99 -31.46 56.53
C ASP A 245 94.12 -32.47 56.21
N MET A 246 94.11 -33.08 55.01
CA MET A 246 95.22 -33.93 54.55
C MET A 246 96.53 -33.15 54.41
N SER A 247 96.49 -31.91 53.91
CA SER A 247 97.69 -31.06 53.80
C SER A 247 98.26 -30.72 55.18
N ILE A 248 97.40 -30.47 56.17
CA ILE A 248 97.80 -30.24 57.56
C ILE A 248 98.42 -31.53 58.16
N GLN A 249 97.82 -32.70 57.92
CA GLN A 249 98.37 -33.98 58.35
C GLN A 249 99.76 -34.24 57.74
N LEU A 250 99.96 -33.97 56.45
CA LEU A 250 101.26 -34.10 55.78
C LEU A 250 102.33 -33.14 56.34
N LYS A 251 101.93 -31.92 56.73
CA LYS A 251 102.82 -30.97 57.41
C LYS A 251 103.15 -31.39 58.84
N GLN A 252 102.24 -32.04 59.54
CA GLN A 252 102.48 -32.55 60.89
C GLN A 252 103.35 -33.82 60.90
N SER A 253 103.34 -34.62 59.81
CA SER A 253 104.24 -35.76 59.63
C SER A 253 105.65 -35.38 59.16
N SER A 254 105.95 -34.09 58.92
CA SER A 254 107.28 -33.61 58.53
C SER A 254 107.88 -32.68 59.60
N SER A 255 108.70 -33.25 60.48
CA SER A 255 109.67 -32.53 61.34
C SER A 255 111.10 -32.95 60.94
N PRO A 256 112.13 -32.08 61.05
CA PRO A 256 113.17 -31.96 60.03
C PRO A 256 114.41 -32.82 60.30
N ALA A 257 114.97 -33.42 59.25
CA ALA A 257 116.38 -33.80 59.21
C ALA A 257 116.95 -33.82 57.77
N SER A 258 118.08 -33.12 57.62
CA SER A 258 119.12 -33.18 56.58
C SER A 258 118.83 -32.77 55.12
N SER A 259 119.23 -31.52 54.82
CA SER A 259 120.34 -31.15 53.91
C SER A 259 120.51 -31.89 52.57
N GLY A 260 120.42 -31.12 51.46
CA GLY A 260 121.42 -31.21 50.39
C GLY A 260 120.93 -31.43 48.96
N ALA A 261 120.72 -30.30 48.26
CA ALA A 261 120.98 -30.08 46.83
C ALA A 261 120.01 -30.62 45.74
N ALA A 262 119.50 -29.62 45.02
CA ALA A 262 119.42 -29.52 43.55
C ALA A 262 118.06 -29.77 42.85
N GLN A 263 117.49 -28.61 42.47
CA GLN A 263 117.00 -28.27 41.13
C GLN A 263 115.57 -28.69 40.71
N SER A 264 114.77 -27.64 40.53
CA SER A 264 113.99 -27.34 39.31
C SER A 264 113.02 -28.42 38.82
N LEU A 265 111.72 -28.13 38.91
CA LEU A 265 110.89 -27.93 37.71
C LEU A 265 109.59 -27.24 38.09
N SER A 266 109.34 -26.10 37.44
CA SER A 266 108.07 -25.40 37.46
C SER A 266 107.00 -26.25 36.77
N VAL A 267 105.81 -26.37 37.36
CA VAL A 267 104.61 -26.76 36.63
C VAL A 267 103.55 -25.70 36.87
N VAL A 268 103.67 -24.63 36.07
CA VAL A 268 102.61 -23.99 35.29
C VAL A 268 101.19 -24.12 35.87
N TRP A 269 100.72 -23.01 36.44
CA TRP A 269 99.30 -22.68 36.47
C TRP A 269 98.81 -22.46 35.04
N HIS A 270 97.86 -23.25 34.55
CA HIS A 270 96.98 -22.83 33.46
C HIS A 270 95.58 -22.61 34.02
N SER A 271 95.30 -21.33 34.26
CA SER A 271 93.97 -20.76 34.16
C SER A 271 93.48 -20.96 32.72
N HIS A 272 92.32 -21.58 32.54
CA HIS A 272 91.53 -21.35 31.34
C HIS A 272 90.11 -20.94 31.75
N TYR A 273 89.93 -19.62 31.66
CA TYR A 273 88.66 -18.93 31.53
C TYR A 273 88.08 -19.15 30.11
N PHE A 274 86.79 -18.82 29.97
CA PHE A 274 85.98 -18.60 28.74
C PHE A 274 85.24 -19.85 28.18
N SER A 275 83.92 -20.00 28.36
CA SER A 275 82.77 -19.25 27.78
C SER A 275 82.33 -19.79 26.41
N SER A 276 81.08 -20.23 26.27
CA SER A 276 80.15 -19.75 25.22
C SER A 276 78.84 -20.56 25.21
N LYS A 277 77.75 -19.81 25.34
CA LYS A 277 76.40 -19.95 24.75
C LYS A 277 76.17 -21.13 23.79
N TYR A 278 75.05 -21.83 23.98
CA TYR A 278 73.89 -21.84 23.07
C TYR A 278 72.62 -22.07 23.90
#